data_AF-A0A7K9ANJ3-F1
#
_entry.id   AF-A0A7K9ANJ3-F1
#
_cell.length_a   1.000
_cell.length_b   1.000
_cell.length_c   1.000
_cell.angle_alpha   90.00
_cell.angle_beta   90.00
_cell.angle_gamma   90.00
#
_symmetry.space_group_name_H-M   'P 1'
#
loop_
_entity.id
_entity.type
_entity.pdbx_description
1 polymer ?
#
loop_
_entity_poly.entity_id
_entity_poly.type
_entity_poly.pdbx_seq_one_letter_code
_entity_poly.pdbx_strand_id
1 'polypeptide(L)'
;SKSPSPRPNMPVRYFIMKSSNLRNLDISQQKGIWSTTPSNERKLNRAFWESSMVYLIFSVQGSGHFQGFARMSSEIGREKSQDWGSTGLGGVFKVEWIRKESLPFQCAHHLLNPWNDNKKVQ
;
A
#
# COMPACT_ATOMS: atom_id res chain seq x y z
N SER A 1 15.95 -12.43 13.16
CA SER A 1 14.61 -13.04 13.05
C SER A 1 14.42 -13.52 11.63
N LYS A 2 14.17 -14.82 11.42
CA LYS A 2 13.91 -15.37 10.08
C LYS A 2 12.51 -14.95 9.63
N SER A 3 12.41 -14.34 8.45
CA SER A 3 11.15 -14.11 7.75
C SER A 3 10.41 -15.45 7.59
N PRO A 4 9.08 -15.52 7.77
CA PRO A 4 8.37 -16.77 7.59
C PRO A 4 8.56 -17.28 6.16
N SER A 5 8.84 -18.57 6.00
CA SER A 5 8.85 -19.22 4.69
C SER A 5 7.46 -19.11 4.05
N PRO A 6 7.34 -18.73 2.76
CA PRO A 6 6.05 -18.64 2.09
C PRO A 6 5.33 -19.98 2.15
N ARG A 7 4.09 -19.97 2.65
CA ARG A 7 3.26 -21.18 2.74
C ARG A 7 2.81 -21.54 1.31
N PRO A 8 3.12 -22.74 0.81
CA PRO A 8 2.69 -23.14 -0.52
C PRO A 8 1.14 -23.08 -0.59
N ASN A 9 0.62 -22.50 -1.68
CA ASN A 9 -0.81 -22.23 -1.99
C ASN A 9 -1.49 -20.96 -1.44
N MET A 10 -0.80 -20.04 -0.75
CA MET A 10 -1.45 -18.76 -0.38
C MET A 10 -1.31 -17.70 -1.49
N PRO A 11 -2.39 -16.99 -1.87
CA PRO A 11 -2.37 -16.03 -2.97
C PRO A 11 -1.45 -14.83 -2.67
N VAL A 12 -1.04 -14.12 -3.71
CA VAL A 12 -0.47 -12.78 -3.61
C VAL A 12 -1.56 -11.77 -3.93
N ARG A 13 -1.67 -10.69 -3.14
CA ARG A 13 -2.68 -9.64 -3.35
C ARG A 13 -2.03 -8.28 -3.59
N TYR A 14 -2.69 -7.47 -4.39
CA TYR A 14 -2.24 -6.12 -4.78
C TYR A 14 -3.30 -5.10 -4.42
N PHE A 15 -2.89 -3.95 -3.89
CA PHE A 15 -3.76 -2.83 -3.56
C PHE A 15 -3.17 -1.53 -4.09
N ILE A 16 -4.01 -0.69 -4.69
CA ILE A 16 -3.66 0.70 -4.98
C ILE A 16 -3.91 1.54 -3.73
N MET A 17 -2.86 2.22 -3.25
CA MET A 17 -2.91 3.11 -2.10
C MET A 17 -2.82 4.56 -2.59
N LYS A 18 -3.91 5.31 -2.42
CA LYS A 18 -3.93 6.73 -2.79
C LYS A 18 -3.50 7.60 -1.61
N SER A 19 -2.50 8.45 -1.82
CA SER A 19 -2.07 9.48 -0.87
C SER A 19 -2.55 10.84 -1.34
N SER A 20 -2.93 11.72 -0.41
CA SER A 20 -3.32 13.10 -0.74
C SER A 20 -2.12 14.00 -1.06
N ASN A 21 -0.92 13.65 -0.60
CA ASN A 21 0.28 14.44 -0.81
C ASN A 21 1.56 13.58 -0.83
N LEU A 22 2.64 14.16 -1.35
CA LEU A 22 3.97 13.53 -1.41
C LEU A 22 4.61 13.36 -0.03
N ARG A 23 4.38 14.30 0.89
CA ARG A 23 4.95 14.28 2.26
C ARG A 23 4.64 12.97 3.00
N ASN A 24 3.43 12.44 2.85
CA ASN A 24 3.08 11.13 3.44
C ASN A 24 3.96 10.00 2.88
N LEU A 25 4.26 10.01 1.58
CA LEU A 25 5.16 9.02 1.01
C LEU A 25 6.59 9.17 1.52
N ASP A 26 7.09 10.40 1.63
CA ASP A 26 8.43 10.63 2.17
C ASP A 26 8.56 10.07 3.59
N ILE A 27 7.57 10.34 4.45
CA ILE A 27 7.50 9.78 5.81
C ILE A 27 7.49 8.25 5.76
N SER A 28 6.68 7.65 4.88
CA SER A 28 6.60 6.20 4.74
C SER A 28 7.92 5.57 4.28
N GLN A 29 8.59 6.19 3.32
CA GLN A 29 9.85 5.71 2.76
C GLN A 29 11.00 5.83 3.76
N GLN A 30 10.96 6.82 4.66
CA GLN A 30 11.93 7.03 5.72
C GLN A 30 11.68 6.11 6.93
N LYS A 31 10.42 6.02 7.39
CA LYS A 31 10.07 5.31 8.63
C LYS A 31 9.64 3.86 8.42
N GLY A 32 9.36 3.44 7.20
CA GLY A 32 8.89 2.08 6.88
C GLY A 32 7.50 1.79 7.42
N ILE A 33 6.63 2.80 7.47
CA ILE A 33 5.27 2.68 8.01
C ILE A 33 4.22 3.27 7.08
N TRP A 34 2.98 2.86 7.25
CA TRP A 34 1.81 3.46 6.60
C TRP A 34 0.60 3.45 7.53
N SER A 35 -0.36 4.32 7.26
CA SER A 35 -1.69 4.31 7.87
C SER A 35 -2.76 4.53 6.81
N THR A 36 -3.93 3.92 7.00
CA THR A 36 -5.08 4.05 6.10
C THR A 36 -6.31 4.51 6.89
N THR A 37 -7.42 4.79 6.21
CA THR A 37 -8.71 4.99 6.87
C THR A 37 -9.16 3.70 7.59
N PRO A 38 -9.86 3.81 8.73
CA PRO A 38 -10.38 2.65 9.48
C PRO A 38 -11.22 1.68 8.64
N SER A 39 -11.96 2.21 7.65
CA SER A 39 -12.77 1.40 6.72
C SER A 39 -11.97 0.40 5.90
N ASN A 40 -10.71 0.70 5.59
CA ASN A 40 -9.83 -0.16 4.78
C ASN A 40 -9.05 -1.19 5.61
N GLU A 41 -8.89 -0.95 6.92
CA GLU A 41 -8.02 -1.77 7.77
C GLU A 41 -8.43 -3.23 7.77
N ARG A 42 -9.74 -3.50 7.90
CA ARG A 42 -10.27 -4.86 7.90
C ARG A 42 -9.89 -5.62 6.63
N LYS A 43 -9.93 -4.96 5.47
CA LYS A 43 -9.61 -5.56 4.17
C LYS A 43 -8.11 -5.88 4.06
N LEU A 44 -7.26 -4.95 4.50
CA LEU A 44 -5.80 -5.10 4.44
C LEU A 44 -5.31 -6.13 5.47
N ASN A 45 -5.81 -6.13 6.69
CA ASN A 45 -5.47 -7.14 7.69
C ASN A 45 -5.88 -8.54 7.24
N ARG A 46 -7.12 -8.69 6.74
CA ARG A 46 -7.56 -9.97 6.17
C ARG A 46 -6.64 -10.43 5.03
N ALA A 47 -6.29 -9.53 4.12
CA ALA A 47 -5.36 -9.83 3.04
C ALA A 47 -3.98 -10.26 3.59
N PHE A 48 -3.47 -9.58 4.62
CA PHE A 48 -2.18 -9.90 5.23
C PHE A 48 -2.16 -11.30 5.87
N TRP A 49 -3.25 -11.71 6.52
CA TRP A 49 -3.33 -13.03 7.16
C TRP A 49 -3.62 -14.17 6.17
N GLU A 50 -4.39 -13.91 5.11
CA GLU A 50 -4.85 -14.92 4.15
C GLU A 50 -3.98 -15.01 2.87
N SER A 51 -2.93 -14.21 2.75
CA SER A 51 -2.07 -14.16 1.57
C SER A 51 -0.61 -14.45 1.92
N SER A 52 0.15 -14.98 0.96
CA SER A 52 1.60 -15.15 1.12
C SER A 52 2.33 -13.80 1.07
N MET A 53 1.78 -12.83 0.33
CA MET A 53 2.32 -11.50 0.19
C MET A 53 1.21 -10.49 -0.15
N VAL A 54 1.31 -9.28 0.40
CA VAL A 54 0.45 -8.15 0.07
C VAL A 54 1.32 -7.00 -0.44
N TYR A 55 1.16 -6.66 -1.72
CA TYR A 55 1.82 -5.52 -2.35
C TYR A 55 0.90 -4.29 -2.35
N LEU A 56 1.50 -3.14 -2.03
CA LEU A 56 0.85 -1.85 -1.96
C LEU A 56 1.52 -0.94 -2.98
N ILE A 57 0.76 -0.52 -4.00
CA ILE A 57 1.22 0.37 -5.06
C ILE A 57 0.74 1.77 -4.72
N PHE A 58 1.67 2.70 -4.52
CA PHE A 58 1.35 4.03 -4.05
C PHE A 58 1.18 5.01 -5.19
N SER A 59 0.16 5.87 -5.09
CA SER A 59 -0.07 6.96 -6.02
C SER A 59 -0.58 8.19 -5.29
N VAL A 60 0.05 9.34 -5.51
CA VAL A 60 -0.34 10.63 -5.00
C VAL A 60 -1.41 11.20 -5.91
N GLN A 61 -2.52 11.64 -5.30
CA GLN A 61 -3.64 12.23 -6.00
C GLN A 61 -3.18 13.43 -6.84
N GLY A 62 -3.58 13.45 -8.11
CA GLY A 62 -3.22 14.51 -9.06
C GLY A 62 -1.79 14.43 -9.63
N SER A 63 -0.95 13.48 -9.20
CA SER A 63 0.43 13.40 -9.70
C SER A 63 0.56 12.87 -11.13
N GLY A 64 -0.43 12.11 -11.63
CA GLY A 64 -0.33 11.42 -12.92
C GLY A 64 0.64 10.23 -12.93
N HIS A 65 1.09 9.78 -11.76
CA HIS A 65 2.15 8.78 -11.61
C HIS A 65 1.83 7.78 -10.47
N PHE A 66 2.43 6.60 -10.56
CA PHE A 66 2.68 5.75 -9.40
C PHE A 66 4.02 6.14 -8.79
N GLN A 67 4.11 6.29 -7.47
CA GLN A 67 5.34 6.70 -6.77
C GLN A 67 6.14 5.49 -6.23
N GLY A 68 5.86 4.30 -6.75
CA GLY A 68 6.51 3.07 -6.36
C GLY A 68 5.60 2.13 -5.57
N PHE A 69 6.20 1.08 -5.00
CA PHE A 69 5.47 0.05 -4.28
C PHE A 69 6.29 -0.56 -3.14
N ALA A 70 5.55 -1.08 -2.17
CA ALA A 70 6.08 -1.74 -0.99
C ALA A 70 5.30 -3.04 -0.74
N ARG A 71 5.86 -3.91 0.10
CA ARG A 71 5.09 -5.02 0.70
C ARG A 71 4.68 -4.68 2.12
N MET A 72 3.49 -5.14 2.51
CA MET A 72 3.06 -5.10 3.91
C MET A 72 3.91 -6.09 4.72
N SER A 73 4.44 -5.64 5.86
CA SER A 73 5.36 -6.44 6.71
C SER A 73 4.87 -6.62 8.15
N SER A 74 3.76 -5.99 8.51
CA SER A 74 3.02 -6.26 9.74
C SER A 74 1.52 -6.11 9.49
N GLU A 75 0.71 -6.66 10.39
CA GLU A 75 -0.69 -6.26 10.53
C GLU A 75 -0.82 -4.80 11.00
N ILE A 76 -2.02 -4.26 10.87
CA ILE A 76 -2.40 -2.93 11.35
C ILE A 76 -2.69 -3.01 12.84
N GLY A 77 -1.87 -2.30 13.61
CA GLY A 77 -1.99 -2.18 15.06
C GLY A 77 -2.97 -1.09 15.49
N ARG A 78 -3.01 -0.79 16.80
CA ARG A 78 -3.83 0.30 17.37
C ARG A 78 -3.07 1.61 17.50
N GLU A 79 -1.75 1.57 17.40
CA GLU A 79 -0.88 2.74 17.50
C GLU A 79 -1.14 3.69 16.33
N LYS A 80 -1.20 4.99 16.63
CA LYS A 80 -1.34 6.05 15.63
C LYS A 80 -0.04 6.84 15.55
N SER A 81 0.31 7.30 14.36
CA SER A 81 1.40 8.28 14.18
C SER A 81 0.82 9.67 13.99
N GLN A 82 1.43 10.65 14.66
CA GLN A 82 1.13 12.07 14.48
C GLN A 82 1.80 12.67 13.23
N ASP A 83 2.75 11.95 12.62
CA ASP A 83 3.56 12.45 11.50
C ASP A 83 2.72 12.76 10.25
N TRP A 84 1.58 12.09 10.09
CA TRP A 84 0.70 12.21 8.94
C TRP A 84 -0.01 13.57 8.84
N GLY A 85 -0.09 14.33 9.94
CA GLY A 85 -0.83 15.59 9.99
C GLY A 85 -2.34 15.44 9.73
N SER A 86 -2.88 14.22 9.74
CA SER A 86 -4.29 13.91 9.52
C SER A 86 -4.88 13.14 10.70
N THR A 87 -5.99 13.62 11.25
CA THR A 87 -6.67 13.03 12.41
C THR A 87 -7.60 11.87 12.05
N GLY A 88 -7.89 11.66 10.76
CA GLY A 88 -8.82 10.64 10.27
C GLY A 88 -8.21 9.26 9.98
N LEU A 89 -6.89 9.12 10.17
CA LEU A 89 -6.20 7.86 9.93
C LEU A 89 -6.35 6.92 11.14
N GLY A 90 -6.40 5.63 10.82
CA GLY A 90 -6.43 4.56 11.81
C GLY A 90 -5.03 4.17 12.27
N GLY A 91 -4.85 2.88 12.55
CA GLY A 91 -3.61 2.31 13.04
C GLY A 91 -2.45 2.40 12.04
N VAL A 92 -1.24 2.32 12.58
CA VAL A 92 0.01 2.21 11.84
C VAL A 92 0.31 0.74 11.57
N PHE A 93 0.86 0.45 10.39
CA PHE A 93 1.46 -0.83 10.03
C PHE A 93 2.77 -0.63 9.29
N LYS A 94 3.63 -1.66 9.32
CA LYS A 94 4.95 -1.63 8.70
C LYS A 94 4.87 -2.00 7.22
N VAL A 95 5.66 -1.31 6.41
CA VAL A 95 5.84 -1.56 4.99
C VAL A 95 7.31 -1.61 4.64
N GLU A 96 7.66 -2.47 3.70
CA GLU A 96 9.02 -2.58 3.15
C GLU A 96 9.01 -2.16 1.69
N TRP A 97 9.62 -1.00 1.44
CA TRP A 97 9.69 -0.39 0.11
C TRP A 97 10.62 -1.18 -0.81
N ILE A 98 10.14 -1.50 -2.02
CA ILE A 98 10.88 -2.27 -3.03
C ILE A 98 11.30 -1.37 -4.19
N ARG A 99 10.40 -0.48 -4.63
CA ARG A 99 10.68 0.58 -5.60
C ARG A 99 10.15 1.90 -5.08
N LYS A 100 10.94 2.96 -5.22
CA LYS A 100 10.63 4.32 -4.77
C LYS A 100 10.59 5.33 -5.93
N GLU A 101 10.87 4.85 -7.13
CA GLU A 101 10.90 5.64 -8.36
C GLU A 101 9.49 5.91 -8.88
N SER A 102 9.29 7.09 -9.47
CA SER A 102 8.01 7.45 -10.07
C SER A 102 7.86 6.86 -11.47
N LEU A 103 6.72 6.22 -11.72
CA LEU A 103 6.32 5.65 -13.00
C LEU A 103 5.10 6.42 -13.56
N PRO A 104 5.20 7.03 -14.75
CA PRO A 104 4.07 7.71 -15.39
C PRO A 104 2.92 6.74 -15.70
N PHE A 105 1.66 7.18 -15.54
CA PHE A 105 0.49 6.34 -15.85
C PHE A 105 0.44 5.87 -17.30
N GLN A 106 1.04 6.62 -18.23
CA GLN A 106 1.16 6.26 -19.64
C GLN A 106 1.85 4.89 -19.82
N CYS A 107 2.82 4.55 -18.97
CA CYS A 107 3.49 3.26 -19.02
C CYS A 107 2.58 2.09 -18.61
N ALA A 108 1.54 2.35 -17.80
CA ALA A 108 0.57 1.35 -17.33
C ALA A 108 -0.79 1.45 -18.04
N HIS A 109 -0.91 2.27 -19.08
CA HIS A 109 -2.20 2.66 -19.67
C HIS A 109 -2.97 1.49 -20.31
N HIS A 110 -2.23 0.45 -20.69
CA HIS A 110 -2.73 -0.80 -21.25
C HIS A 110 -3.23 -1.79 -20.18
N LEU A 111 -2.96 -1.54 -18.90
CA LEU A 111 -3.37 -2.40 -17.80
C LEU A 111 -4.77 -2.01 -17.32
N LEU A 112 -5.66 -2.99 -17.29
CA LEU A 112 -7.05 -2.86 -16.86
C LEU A 112 -7.29 -3.75 -15.64
N ASN A 113 -8.29 -3.38 -14.83
CA ASN A 113 -8.72 -4.15 -13.67
C ASN A 113 -10.10 -4.78 -13.92
N PRO A 114 -10.18 -6.09 -14.24
CA PRO A 114 -11.45 -6.78 -14.46
C PRO A 114 -12.36 -6.79 -13.23
N TRP A 115 -11.79 -6.64 -12.03
CA TRP A 115 -12.53 -6.56 -10.77
C TRP A 115 -13.11 -5.17 -10.48
N ASN A 116 -12.93 -4.21 -11.40
CA ASN A 116 -13.44 -2.85 -11.29
C ASN A 116 -13.90 -2.34 -12.66
N ASP A 117 -14.88 -3.01 -13.27
CA ASP A 117 -15.49 -2.66 -14.56
C ASP A 117 -14.50 -2.55 -15.73
N ASN A 118 -13.39 -3.30 -15.70
CA ASN A 118 -12.28 -3.16 -16.64
C ASN A 118 -11.73 -1.72 -16.75
N LYS A 119 -11.90 -0.90 -15.69
CA LYS A 119 -11.28 0.42 -15.61
C LYS A 119 -9.76 0.28 -15.56
N LYS A 120 -9.07 1.32 -16.02
CA LYS A 120 -7.61 1.39 -15.93
C LYS A 120 -7.16 1.33 -14.47
N VAL A 121 -5.95 0.85 -14.24
CA VAL A 121 -5.44 0.59 -12.88
C VAL A 121 -5.08 1.84 -12.07
N GLN A 122 -4.98 3.03 -12.70
CA GLN A 122 -4.58 4.30 -12.06
C GLN A 122 -5.70 5.08 -11.33
#